data_AF-A0A9W4WAD1-F1
#
_entry.id   AF-A0A9W4WAD1-F1
#
_cell.length_a   1.000
_cell.length_b   1.000
_cell.length_c   1.000
_cell.angle_alpha   90.00
_cell.angle_beta   90.00
_cell.angle_gamma   90.00
#
_symmetry.space_group_name_H-M   'P 1'
#
loop_
_entity.id
_entity.type
_entity.pdbx_description
1 polymer ?
#
loop_
_entity_poly.entity_id
_entity_poly.type
_entity_poly.pdbx_seq_one_letter_code
_entity_poly.pdbx_strand_id
1 'polypeptide(L)'
;MAARVLTATERQRLEVLGLHLNDPEPVLICRPCGYALKPQGERVSRHLAEKHNVPKPERRGLNALVRSIGLADPNDVEPRPDGLPPHEALTVLRGYACRHCAYRTVSLDLICRHISSEHGFRDPRKSDGWQQDHISSDVSLQSWSQNGTRGYWVAQPTAPASSSPLPHKGP
;
A
#
# COMPACT_ATOMS: atom_id res chain seq x y z
N MET A 1 -8.77 -21.96 5.41
CA MET A 1 -8.49 -22.08 6.86
C MET A 1 -8.87 -20.76 7.51
N ALA A 2 -9.66 -20.76 8.57
CA ALA A 2 -10.05 -19.52 9.24
C ALA A 2 -8.87 -18.96 10.06
N ALA A 3 -8.65 -17.64 10.00
CA ALA A 3 -7.64 -16.97 10.80
C ALA A 3 -7.92 -17.16 12.29
N ARG A 4 -6.88 -17.40 13.09
CA ARG A 4 -7.04 -17.59 14.54
C ARG A 4 -7.46 -16.26 15.18
N VAL A 5 -8.52 -16.28 15.98
CA VAL A 5 -8.91 -15.12 16.79
C VAL A 5 -7.83 -14.86 17.84
N LEU A 6 -7.23 -13.67 17.80
CA LEU A 6 -6.27 -13.24 18.81
C LEU A 6 -6.95 -12.77 20.09
N THR A 7 -6.33 -13.08 21.22
CA THR A 7 -6.69 -12.52 22.52
C THR A 7 -6.38 -11.01 22.57
N ALA A 8 -7.02 -10.29 23.49
CA ALA A 8 -6.77 -8.86 23.68
C ALA A 8 -5.29 -8.56 23.97
N THR A 9 -4.64 -9.40 24.79
CA THR A 9 -3.22 -9.27 25.12
C THR A 9 -2.32 -9.47 23.89
N GLU A 10 -2.63 -10.42 23.02
CA GLU A 10 -1.87 -10.64 21.79
C GLU A 10 -2.03 -9.47 20.80
N ARG A 11 -3.23 -8.90 20.69
CA ARG A 11 -3.47 -7.71 19.86
C ARG A 11 -2.71 -6.50 20.38
N GLN A 12 -2.83 -6.21 21.68
CA GLN A 12 -2.09 -5.13 22.34
C GLN A 12 -0.59 -5.27 22.13
N ARG A 13 -0.08 -6.50 22.21
CA ARG A 13 1.35 -6.78 21.98
C ARG A 13 1.78 -6.41 20.55
N LEU A 14 0.98 -6.74 19.54
CA LEU A 14 1.30 -6.37 18.15
C LEU A 14 1.27 -4.84 17.99
N GLU A 15 0.27 -4.18 18.56
CA GLU A 15 0.14 -2.72 18.49
C GLU A 15 1.33 -1.98 19.11
N VAL A 16 1.79 -2.41 20.30
CA VAL A 16 2.98 -1.84 20.96
C VAL A 16 4.24 -2.00 20.11
N LEU A 17 4.32 -3.06 19.30
CA LEU A 17 5.43 -3.29 18.36
C LEU A 17 5.24 -2.55 17.02
N GLY A 18 4.20 -1.72 16.88
CA GLY A 18 3.87 -1.02 15.64
C GLY A 18 3.36 -1.95 14.54
N LEU A 19 2.89 -3.14 14.89
CA LEU A 19 2.37 -4.14 13.96
C LEU A 19 0.84 -4.07 13.93
N HIS A 20 0.29 -4.01 12.73
CA HIS A 20 -1.15 -3.99 12.49
C HIS A 20 -1.57 -5.23 11.72
N LEU A 21 -2.57 -5.93 12.25
CA LEU A 21 -3.27 -6.98 11.51
C LEU A 21 -4.37 -6.34 10.71
N ASN A 22 -4.28 -6.49 9.39
CA ASN A 22 -5.33 -6.02 8.50
C ASN A 22 -6.48 -7.02 8.39
N ASP A 23 -7.67 -6.50 8.14
CA ASP A 23 -8.89 -7.21 7.80
C ASP A 23 -9.62 -6.37 6.71
N PRO A 24 -10.11 -6.97 5.60
CA PRO A 24 -10.26 -8.41 5.38
C PRO A 24 -9.01 -9.13 4.85
N GLU A 25 -8.01 -8.44 4.28
CA GLU A 25 -6.83 -9.10 3.75
C GLU A 25 -5.87 -9.48 4.89
N PRO A 26 -5.62 -10.78 5.18
CA PRO A 26 -4.96 -11.23 6.40
C PRO A 26 -3.44 -11.06 6.32
N VAL A 27 -2.97 -9.82 6.24
CA VAL A 27 -1.55 -9.43 6.21
C VAL A 27 -1.15 -8.71 7.48
N LEU A 28 0.14 -8.77 7.81
CA LEU A 28 0.72 -8.06 8.95
C LEU A 28 1.48 -6.84 8.47
N ILE A 29 1.01 -5.64 8.80
CA ILE A 29 1.58 -4.37 8.37
C ILE A 29 2.48 -3.81 9.45
N CYS A 30 3.69 -3.39 9.08
CA CYS A 30 4.53 -2.58 9.94
C CYS A 30 4.12 -1.11 9.76
N ARG A 31 3.37 -0.54 10.72
CA ARG A 31 2.89 0.86 10.64
C ARG A 31 4.01 1.87 10.46
N PRO A 32 5.15 1.79 11.18
CA PRO A 32 6.27 2.73 10.98
C PRO A 32 6.86 2.70 9.57
N CYS A 33 6.85 1.55 8.91
CA CYS A 33 7.36 1.40 7.54
C CYS A 33 6.30 1.63 6.45
N GLY A 34 5.02 1.44 6.81
CA GLY A 34 3.88 1.56 5.92
C GLY A 34 3.81 0.52 4.82
N TYR A 35 4.25 -0.72 5.09
CA TYR A 35 4.09 -1.87 4.20
C TYR A 35 3.92 -3.18 4.98
N ALA A 36 3.35 -4.18 4.32
CA ALA A 36 3.13 -5.51 4.86
C ALA A 36 4.42 -6.36 4.90
N LEU A 37 4.59 -7.07 6.01
CA LEU A 37 5.69 -7.98 6.26
C LEU A 37 5.29 -9.40 5.87
N LYS A 38 6.27 -10.13 5.34
CA LYS A 38 6.13 -11.57 5.13
C LYS A 38 6.03 -12.28 6.48
N PRO A 39 4.95 -13.03 6.75
CA PRO A 39 4.71 -13.63 8.06
C PRO A 39 5.56 -14.87 8.32
N GLN A 40 6.15 -15.46 7.27
CA GLN A 40 6.91 -16.71 7.38
C GLN A 40 8.37 -16.49 7.80
N GLY A 41 8.85 -17.40 8.65
CA GLY A 41 10.22 -17.41 9.19
C GLY A 41 10.48 -16.31 10.22
N GLU A 42 11.75 -16.01 10.44
CA GLU A 42 12.19 -14.98 11.40
C GLU A 42 12.08 -13.55 10.87
N ARG A 43 11.38 -13.35 9.74
CA ARG A 43 11.38 -12.09 9.00
C ARG A 43 10.78 -10.93 9.79
N VAL A 44 9.71 -11.16 10.54
CA VAL A 44 9.05 -10.12 11.36
C VAL A 44 9.95 -9.71 12.53
N SER A 45 10.42 -10.68 13.31
CA SER A 45 11.33 -10.42 14.43
C SER A 45 12.63 -9.74 13.99
N ARG A 46 13.23 -10.20 12.88
CA ARG A 46 14.44 -9.58 12.30
C ARG A 46 14.16 -8.17 11.79
N HIS A 47 13.05 -7.96 11.10
CA HIS A 47 12.66 -6.63 10.62
C HIS A 47 12.56 -5.63 11.78
N LEU A 48 11.87 -6.00 12.87
CA LEU A 48 11.78 -5.16 14.06
C LEU A 48 13.16 -4.90 14.70
N ALA A 49 14.06 -5.89 14.69
CA ALA A 49 15.42 -5.71 15.18
C ALA A 49 16.23 -4.72 14.33
N GLU A 50 16.21 -4.88 13.00
CA GLU A 50 17.08 -4.14 12.08
C GLU A 50 16.54 -2.76 11.72
N LYS A 51 15.21 -2.62 11.58
CA LYS A 51 14.56 -1.37 11.16
C LYS A 51 14.08 -0.51 12.31
N HIS A 52 13.80 -1.12 13.46
CA HIS A 52 13.22 -0.42 14.62
C HIS A 52 14.00 -0.63 15.91
N ASN A 53 15.13 -1.33 15.86
CA ASN A 53 16.02 -1.58 17.00
C ASN A 53 15.30 -2.20 18.22
N VAL A 54 14.24 -2.99 17.99
CA VAL A 54 13.46 -3.59 19.08
C VAL A 54 14.29 -4.68 19.78
N PRO A 55 14.45 -4.63 21.11
CA PRO A 55 15.21 -5.62 21.87
C PRO A 55 14.70 -7.06 21.75
N LYS A 56 15.60 -8.03 21.93
CA LYS A 56 15.29 -9.47 21.87
C LYS A 56 14.19 -9.90 22.88
N PRO A 57 14.16 -9.42 24.14
CA PRO A 57 13.11 -9.80 25.09
C PRO A 57 11.70 -9.46 24.61
N GLU A 58 11.50 -8.29 24.01
CA GLU A 58 10.19 -7.81 23.55
C GLU A 58 9.67 -8.62 22.34
N ARG A 59 10.58 -9.08 21.48
CA ARG A 59 10.25 -9.91 20.31
C ARG A 59 10.18 -11.41 20.59
N ARG A 60 10.47 -11.85 21.82
CA ARG A 60 10.51 -13.29 22.16
C ARG A 60 9.16 -13.96 21.91
N GLY A 61 9.14 -15.00 21.08
CA GLY A 61 7.90 -15.72 20.74
C GLY A 61 7.00 -15.00 19.73
N LEU A 62 7.41 -13.85 19.19
CA LEU A 62 6.63 -13.12 18.19
C LEU A 62 6.39 -13.94 16.92
N ASN A 63 7.41 -14.61 16.37
CA ASN A 63 7.22 -15.40 15.15
C ASN A 63 6.31 -16.61 15.37
N ALA A 64 6.32 -17.21 16.58
CA ALA A 64 5.39 -18.28 16.92
C ALA A 64 3.94 -17.76 16.95
N LEU A 65 3.73 -16.57 17.54
CA LEU A 65 2.44 -15.87 17.49
C LEU A 65 2.01 -15.59 16.05
N VAL A 66 2.85 -14.92 15.25
CA VAL A 66 2.57 -14.60 13.83
C VAL A 66 2.23 -15.85 13.02
N ARG A 67 3.00 -16.93 13.18
CA ARG A 67 2.73 -18.21 12.50
C ARG A 67 1.38 -18.80 12.87
N SER A 68 0.97 -18.67 14.13
CA SER A 68 -0.28 -19.23 14.63
C SER A 68 -1.55 -18.51 14.12
N ILE A 69 -1.41 -17.29 13.58
CA ILE A 69 -2.54 -16.51 13.06
C ILE A 69 -2.99 -17.02 11.69
N GLY A 70 -2.05 -17.54 10.87
CA GLY A 70 -2.34 -18.04 9.52
C GLY A 70 -2.41 -16.92 8.47
N LEU A 71 -1.50 -15.95 8.54
CA LEU A 71 -1.45 -14.79 7.64
C LEU A 71 -1.00 -15.14 6.22
N ALA A 72 -1.51 -14.41 5.24
CA ALA A 72 -1.09 -14.50 3.85
C ALA A 72 0.27 -13.84 3.61
N ASP A 73 1.01 -14.30 2.60
CA ASP A 73 2.17 -13.55 2.11
C ASP A 73 1.66 -12.31 1.36
N PRO A 74 2.15 -11.09 1.67
CA PRO A 74 1.70 -9.88 1.00
C PRO A 74 1.96 -9.88 -0.52
N ASN A 75 2.82 -10.78 -1.00
CA ASN A 75 3.06 -10.94 -2.43
C ASN A 75 2.00 -11.78 -3.15
N ASP A 76 1.13 -12.46 -2.40
CA ASP A 76 0.09 -13.35 -2.92
C ASP A 76 -1.31 -12.78 -2.68
N VAL A 77 -1.40 -11.62 -2.01
CA VAL A 77 -2.63 -10.88 -1.79
C VAL A 77 -2.84 -9.90 -2.94
N GLU A 78 -4.06 -9.89 -3.50
CA GLU A 78 -4.43 -8.96 -4.56
C GLU A 78 -4.37 -7.50 -4.07
N PRO A 79 -3.93 -6.56 -4.94
CA PRO A 79 -4.08 -5.14 -4.68
C PRO A 79 -5.52 -4.77 -4.32
N ARG A 80 -5.69 -3.79 -3.42
CA ARG A 80 -7.03 -3.26 -3.11
C ARG A 80 -7.65 -2.63 -4.37
N PRO A 81 -8.99 -2.59 -4.48
CA PRO A 81 -9.66 -1.87 -5.55
C PRO A 81 -9.25 -0.40 -5.62
N ASP A 82 -9.18 0.12 -6.85
CA ASP A 82 -8.90 1.54 -7.10
C ASP A 82 -10.04 2.44 -6.60
N GLY A 83 -9.68 3.67 -6.20
CA GLY A 83 -10.64 4.68 -5.75
C GLY A 83 -11.05 4.55 -4.28
N LEU A 84 -10.59 3.51 -3.59
CA LEU A 84 -10.82 3.39 -2.15
C LEU A 84 -10.01 4.43 -1.36
N PRO A 85 -10.49 4.80 -0.16
CA PRO A 85 -9.73 5.63 0.76
C PRO A 85 -8.35 5.02 1.05
N PRO A 86 -7.31 5.86 1.25
CA PRO A 86 -6.00 5.37 1.65
C PRO A 86 -6.09 4.45 2.86
N HIS A 87 -5.43 3.31 2.76
CA HIS A 87 -5.29 2.40 3.89
C HIS A 87 -4.48 3.07 4.98
N GLU A 88 -5.01 3.16 6.20
CA GLU A 88 -4.43 3.94 7.30
C GLU A 88 -3.02 3.50 7.73
N ALA A 89 -2.75 2.19 7.64
CA ALA A 89 -1.46 1.62 8.05
C ALA A 89 -0.41 1.57 6.92
N LEU A 90 -0.72 2.02 5.71
CA LEU A 90 0.19 1.94 4.55
C LEU A 90 0.65 3.33 4.10
N THR A 91 1.88 3.40 3.62
CA THR A 91 2.44 4.64 3.05
C THR A 91 1.74 4.96 1.73
N VAL A 92 1.30 6.22 1.60
CA VAL A 92 0.85 6.78 0.31
C VAL A 92 2.07 7.33 -0.43
N LEU A 93 2.26 6.89 -1.67
CA LEU A 93 3.33 7.32 -2.54
C LEU A 93 2.75 8.13 -3.70
N ARG A 94 3.40 9.22 -4.08
CA ARG A 94 3.07 9.90 -5.34
C ARG A 94 3.73 9.17 -6.49
N GLY A 95 2.96 8.94 -7.55
CA GLY A 95 3.46 8.24 -8.72
C GLY A 95 2.67 8.53 -9.97
N TYR A 96 2.78 7.60 -10.90
CA TYR A 96 2.30 7.70 -12.26
C TYR A 96 1.42 6.49 -12.58
N ALA A 97 0.30 6.74 -13.25
CA ALA A 97 -0.57 5.69 -13.79
C ALA A 97 -0.66 5.82 -15.30
N CYS A 98 -0.63 4.69 -15.99
CA CYS A 98 -0.93 4.62 -17.41
C CYS A 98 -2.40 4.94 -17.64
N ARG A 99 -2.72 5.71 -18.68
CA ARG A 99 -4.12 5.99 -19.07
C ARG A 99 -4.74 4.92 -19.97
N HIS A 100 -3.93 4.02 -20.49
CA HIS A 100 -4.34 3.01 -21.48
C HIS A 100 -4.48 1.61 -20.87
N CYS A 101 -3.90 1.36 -19.69
CA CYS A 101 -4.02 0.10 -18.97
C CYS A 101 -3.80 0.27 -17.45
N ALA A 102 -3.89 -0.82 -16.70
CA ALA A 102 -3.78 -0.82 -15.24
C ALA A 102 -2.34 -0.65 -14.69
N TYR A 103 -1.34 -0.45 -15.56
CA TYR A 103 0.05 -0.29 -15.14
C TYR A 103 0.29 1.04 -14.42
N ARG A 104 1.11 1.00 -13.38
CA ARG A 104 1.39 2.12 -12.49
C ARG A 104 2.68 1.91 -11.73
N THR A 105 3.33 3.02 -11.39
CA THR A 105 4.66 3.01 -10.80
C THR A 105 4.97 4.35 -10.16
N VAL A 106 5.90 4.36 -9.20
CA VAL A 106 6.45 5.59 -8.61
C VAL A 106 7.59 6.18 -9.43
N SER A 107 8.05 5.49 -10.47
CA SER A 107 9.19 5.91 -11.31
C SER A 107 8.72 6.47 -12.66
N LEU A 108 9.11 7.71 -12.95
CA LEU A 108 8.84 8.35 -14.24
C LEU A 108 9.46 7.57 -15.40
N ASP A 109 10.68 7.06 -15.24
CA ASP A 109 11.36 6.29 -16.28
C ASP A 109 10.64 4.98 -16.61
N LEU A 110 10.14 4.29 -15.58
CA LEU A 110 9.41 3.03 -15.77
C LEU A 110 8.09 3.27 -16.50
N ILE A 111 7.35 4.33 -16.16
CA ILE A 111 6.10 4.64 -16.88
C ILE A 111 6.39 5.06 -18.33
N CYS A 112 7.41 5.90 -18.58
CA CYS A 112 7.78 6.29 -19.94
C CYS A 112 8.14 5.07 -20.80
N ARG A 113 8.92 4.14 -20.24
CA ARG A 113 9.31 2.90 -20.90
C ARG A 113 8.10 2.03 -21.20
N HIS A 114 7.21 1.84 -20.23
CA HIS A 114 5.98 1.08 -20.39
C HIS A 114 5.10 1.65 -21.51
N ILE A 115 4.86 2.97 -21.52
CA ILE A 115 4.07 3.64 -22.57
C ILE A 115 4.69 3.40 -23.96
N SER A 116 6.02 3.47 -24.05
CA SER A 116 6.72 3.26 -25.32
C SER A 116 6.67 1.79 -25.78
N SER A 117 6.82 0.82 -24.86
CA SER A 117 6.89 -0.60 -25.18
C SER A 117 5.52 -1.24 -25.42
N GLU A 118 4.57 -1.00 -24.53
CA GLU A 118 3.26 -1.68 -24.54
C GLU A 118 2.23 -0.98 -25.41
N HIS A 119 2.41 0.31 -25.69
CA HIS A 119 1.45 1.12 -26.45
C HIS A 119 2.04 1.80 -27.68
N GLY A 120 3.34 1.62 -27.95
CA GLY A 120 3.97 2.03 -29.22
C GLY A 120 4.06 3.54 -29.45
N PHE A 121 3.82 4.36 -28.42
CA PHE A 121 3.98 5.81 -28.52
C PHE A 121 5.47 6.15 -28.59
N ARG A 122 5.93 6.54 -29.79
CA ARG A 122 7.34 6.80 -30.06
C ARG A 122 7.78 8.17 -29.54
N ASP A 123 8.92 8.16 -28.87
CA ASP A 123 9.66 9.30 -28.34
C ASP A 123 8.79 10.32 -27.61
N PRO A 124 8.26 9.91 -26.46
CA PRO A 124 7.30 10.75 -25.78
C PRO A 124 7.94 12.09 -25.36
N ARG A 125 9.23 12.08 -24.99
CA ARG A 125 10.01 13.23 -24.52
C ARG A 125 10.16 14.39 -25.52
N LYS A 126 9.71 14.25 -26.77
CA LYS A 126 9.88 15.26 -27.84
C LYS A 126 8.66 16.12 -28.15
N SER A 127 7.45 15.72 -27.75
CA SER A 127 6.26 16.55 -27.95
C SER A 127 5.85 17.20 -26.63
N ASP A 128 5.70 18.53 -26.63
CA ASP A 128 5.14 19.24 -25.48
C ASP A 128 3.75 18.69 -25.12
N GLY A 129 3.48 18.45 -23.84
CA GLY A 129 2.18 17.92 -23.37
C GLY A 129 1.96 16.40 -23.40
N TRP A 130 2.84 15.60 -24.04
CA TRP A 130 2.62 14.15 -24.20
C TRP A 130 2.38 13.37 -22.90
N GLN A 131 3.06 13.78 -21.82
CA GLN A 131 2.92 13.15 -20.51
C GLN A 131 1.49 13.30 -20.02
N GLN A 132 0.89 14.46 -20.28
CA GLN A 132 -0.48 14.75 -19.90
C GLN A 132 -1.50 14.01 -20.76
N ASP A 133 -1.13 13.48 -21.92
CA ASP A 133 -2.04 12.71 -22.78
C ASP A 133 -2.04 11.20 -22.44
N HIS A 134 -0.93 10.68 -21.91
CA HIS A 134 -0.73 9.24 -21.73
C HIS A 134 -0.50 8.81 -20.28
N ILE A 135 -0.14 9.76 -19.42
CA ILE A 135 0.22 9.53 -18.03
C ILE A 135 -0.66 10.38 -17.13
N SER A 136 -1.17 9.78 -16.07
CA SER A 136 -1.71 10.51 -14.93
C SER A 136 -0.58 10.67 -13.92
N SER A 137 -0.13 11.91 -13.74
CA SER A 137 0.89 12.30 -12.75
C SER A 137 0.25 12.58 -11.38
N ASP A 138 1.07 12.60 -10.33
CA ASP A 138 0.66 12.89 -8.94
C ASP A 138 -0.46 11.98 -8.41
N VAL A 139 -0.54 10.76 -8.95
CA VAL A 139 -1.50 9.76 -8.49
C VAL A 139 -1.06 9.24 -7.13
N SER A 140 -1.98 9.18 -6.19
CA SER A 140 -1.75 8.60 -4.86
C SER A 140 -1.79 7.08 -4.96
N LEU A 141 -0.64 6.43 -4.81
CA LEU A 141 -0.44 4.99 -4.93
C LEU A 141 -0.18 4.35 -3.56
N GLN A 142 -0.73 3.16 -3.36
CA GLN A 142 -0.39 2.29 -2.23
C GLN A 142 -0.13 0.87 -2.72
N SER A 143 0.60 0.10 -1.92
CA SER A 143 0.95 -1.30 -2.20
C SER A 143 1.04 -2.07 -0.88
N TRP A 144 0.77 -3.38 -0.92
CA TRP A 144 1.04 -4.27 0.20
C TRP A 144 2.53 -4.42 0.43
N SER A 145 3.31 -4.63 -0.63
CA SER A 145 4.75 -4.85 -0.51
C SER A 145 5.53 -3.55 -0.63
N GLN A 146 6.74 -3.55 -0.07
CA GLN A 146 7.73 -2.50 -0.34
C GLN A 146 7.93 -2.34 -1.86
N ASN A 147 7.98 -1.08 -2.33
CA ASN A 147 8.24 -0.70 -3.72
C ASN A 147 7.27 -1.29 -4.77
N GLY A 148 6.08 -1.76 -4.38
CA GLY A 148 5.06 -2.20 -5.34
C GLY A 148 5.47 -3.38 -6.20
N THR A 149 6.25 -4.33 -5.66
CA THR A 149 6.69 -5.54 -6.39
C THR A 149 5.52 -6.33 -6.98
N ARG A 150 4.33 -6.22 -6.40
CA ARG A 150 3.09 -6.84 -6.90
C ARG A 150 2.08 -5.85 -7.47
N GLY A 151 2.54 -4.66 -7.81
CA GLY A 151 1.70 -3.59 -8.31
C GLY A 151 1.26 -2.63 -7.21
N TYR A 152 0.61 -1.57 -7.65
CA TYR A 152 -0.02 -0.58 -6.77
C TYR A 152 -1.53 -0.57 -7.03
N TRP A 153 -2.26 0.06 -6.14
CA TRP A 153 -3.61 0.57 -6.41
C TRP A 153 -3.64 2.09 -6.23
N VAL A 154 -4.62 2.74 -6.84
CA VAL A 154 -4.87 4.17 -6.67
C VAL A 154 -5.73 4.38 -5.43
N ALA A 155 -5.18 5.06 -4.43
CA ALA A 155 -5.93 5.52 -3.29
C ALA A 155 -6.51 6.91 -3.59
N GLN A 156 -7.79 7.13 -3.34
CA GLN A 156 -8.41 8.45 -3.46
C GLN A 156 -8.80 8.96 -2.08
N PRO A 157 -8.38 10.18 -1.69
CA PRO A 157 -8.92 10.81 -0.50
C PRO A 157 -10.44 10.87 -0.63
N THR A 158 -11.16 10.48 0.42
CA THR A 158 -12.59 10.79 0.50
C THR A 158 -12.69 12.31 0.41
N ALA A 159 -13.24 12.83 -0.69
CA ALA A 159 -13.51 14.26 -0.77
C ALA A 159 -14.34 14.63 0.48
N PRO A 160 -13.98 15.69 1.24
CA PRO A 160 -14.90 16.19 2.23
C PRO A 160 -16.17 16.57 1.49
N ALA A 161 -17.31 16.01 1.92
CA ALA A 161 -18.62 16.27 1.34
C ALA A 161 -18.75 17.78 1.16
N SER A 162 -18.68 18.24 -0.09
CA SER A 162 -18.77 19.64 -0.43
C SER A 162 -20.19 20.07 -0.07
N SER A 163 -20.33 20.85 1.00
CA SER A 163 -21.61 21.39 1.43
C SER A 163 -22.31 22.04 0.25
N SER A 164 -23.52 21.57 -0.07
CA SER A 164 -24.36 22.12 -1.12
C SER A 164 -24.50 23.64 -0.97
N PRO A 165 -24.45 24.43 -2.05
CA PRO A 165 -24.78 25.85 -1.99
C PRO A 165 -26.27 26.01 -1.64
N LEU A 166 -26.56 26.75 -0.57
CA LEU A 166 -27.91 27.18 -0.21
C LEU A 166 -28.57 27.94 -1.37
N PRO A 167 -29.90 27.81 -1.56
CA PRO A 167 -30.61 28.55 -2.59
C PRO A 167 -30.64 30.05 -2.24
N HIS A 168 -30.20 30.84 -3.19
CA HIS A 168 -30.25 32.30 -3.19
C HIS A 168 -31.72 32.76 -3.29
N LYS A 169 -32.25 33.30 -2.18
CA LYS A 169 -33.42 34.17 -2.20
C LYS A 169 -32.96 35.57 -2.63
N GLY A 170 -33.39 35.99 -3.82
CA GLY A 170 -33.20 37.37 -4.29
C GLY A 170 -34.10 38.36 -3.57
N PRO A 171 -33.80 39.66 -3.70
CA PRO A 171 -34.78 40.72 -3.80
C PRO A 171 -35.15 41.02 -5.26
#